data_AF-A0A352FRT4-F1
#
_entry.id   AF-A0A352FRT4-F1
#
_cell.length_a   1.000
_cell.length_b   1.000
_cell.length_c   1.000
_cell.angle_alpha   90.00
_cell.angle_beta   90.00
_cell.angle_gamma   90.00
#
_symmetry.space_group_name_H-M   'P 1'
#
loop_
_entity.id
_entity.type
_entity.pdbx_description
1 polymer ?
#
loop_
_entity_poly.entity_id
_entity_poly.type
_entity_poly.pdbx_seq_one_letter_code
_entity_poly.pdbx_strand_id
1 'polypeptide(L)'
;MKRKPLFLIAATAAVILVVAGILMIQRSSWFTPKVQVQRYLHQHLPSSEWEVSTRLTSVPHTLREGETLARIAKLRYGHQNYSDVIKLYNHVENVETVPVGTTLRVPDISTILTEEGFTKVAAPEMEMILCSRAKYDKVVGQLWALRSETPMHERVVAISPKIKQELLEAADDLWQATESLKISKPGTTRPPAKMIGQLESAMNGMKQLAEGSIDDNGYDIDMVQQRYGLALTYGIIWAREGFN
;
A
#
# COMPACT_ATOMS: atom_id res chain seq x y z
N MET A 1 52.29 -62.75 13.63
CA MET A 1 51.26 -61.98 12.90
C MET A 1 50.73 -60.84 13.79
N LYS A 2 51.15 -59.59 13.52
CA LYS A 2 50.65 -58.41 14.24
C LYS A 2 49.26 -58.04 13.68
N ARG A 3 48.19 -58.29 14.44
CA ARG A 3 46.85 -57.79 14.11
C ARG A 3 46.88 -56.27 14.22
N LYS A 4 46.71 -55.55 13.11
CA LYS A 4 46.52 -54.10 13.12
C LYS A 4 45.23 -53.79 13.89
N PRO A 5 45.19 -52.74 14.72
CA PRO A 5 44.03 -52.46 15.57
C PRO A 5 42.87 -51.94 14.71
N LEU A 6 41.83 -52.78 14.54
CA LEU A 6 40.58 -52.42 13.85
C LEU A 6 39.94 -51.14 14.41
N PHE A 7 40.20 -50.81 15.68
CA PHE A 7 39.69 -49.61 16.35
C PHE A 7 40.15 -48.31 15.70
N LEU A 8 41.34 -48.26 15.08
CA LEU A 8 41.83 -47.03 14.46
C LEU A 8 41.09 -46.69 13.15
N ILE A 9 40.56 -47.70 12.45
CA ILE A 9 39.83 -47.54 11.18
C ILE A 9 38.38 -47.10 11.44
N ALA A 10 37.76 -47.60 12.51
CA ALA A 10 36.40 -47.20 12.88
C ALA A 10 36.33 -45.74 13.37
N ALA A 11 37.35 -45.29 14.13
CA ALA A 11 37.41 -43.93 14.64
C ALA A 11 37.58 -42.89 13.52
N THR A 12 38.37 -43.17 12.48
CA THR A 12 38.55 -42.26 11.35
C THR A 12 37.31 -42.16 10.47
N ALA A 13 36.59 -43.27 10.25
CA ALA A 13 35.33 -43.26 9.50
C ALA A 13 34.24 -42.43 10.18
N ALA A 14 34.13 -42.49 11.51
CA ALA A 14 33.16 -41.72 12.28
C ALA A 14 33.45 -40.20 12.21
N VAL A 15 34.72 -39.80 12.29
CA VAL A 15 35.11 -38.39 12.19
C VAL A 15 34.81 -37.82 10.79
N ILE A 16 35.04 -38.60 9.73
CA ILE A 16 34.73 -38.18 8.35
C ILE A 16 33.22 -37.94 8.17
N LEU A 17 32.37 -38.81 8.73
CA LEU A 17 30.91 -38.64 8.63
C LEU A 17 30.40 -37.41 9.39
N VAL A 18 30.97 -37.11 10.57
CA VAL A 18 30.61 -35.90 11.33
C VAL A 18 31.05 -34.64 10.60
N VAL A 19 32.26 -34.61 10.05
CA VAL A 19 32.76 -33.47 9.26
C VAL A 19 31.94 -33.28 7.98
N ALA A 20 31.59 -34.37 7.28
CA ALA A 20 30.72 -34.30 6.11
C ALA A 20 29.31 -33.80 6.45
N GLY A 21 28.75 -34.24 7.58
CA GLY A 21 27.45 -33.75 8.08
C GLY A 21 27.47 -32.27 8.43
N ILE A 22 28.52 -31.80 9.13
CA ILE A 22 28.70 -30.38 9.47
C ILE A 22 28.87 -29.54 8.19
N LEU A 23 29.65 -30.03 7.21
CA LEU A 23 29.83 -29.34 5.93
C LEU A 23 28.54 -29.31 5.10
N MET A 24 27.70 -30.35 5.13
CA MET A 24 26.40 -30.32 4.45
C MET A 24 25.41 -29.36 5.13
N ILE A 25 25.38 -29.31 6.46
CA ILE A 25 24.55 -28.35 7.21
C ILE A 25 25.01 -26.92 6.92
N GLN A 26 26.32 -26.67 6.93
CA GLN A 26 26.87 -25.36 6.57
C GLN A 26 26.63 -25.02 5.10
N ARG A 27 26.73 -25.94 4.15
CA ARG A 27 26.47 -25.62 2.74
C ARG A 27 25.01 -25.26 2.46
N SER A 28 24.06 -25.78 3.24
CA SER A 28 22.63 -25.46 3.10
C SER A 28 22.25 -24.04 3.50
N SER A 29 23.04 -23.37 4.35
CA SER A 29 22.76 -21.99 4.78
C SER A 29 23.40 -20.90 3.89
N TRP A 30 24.18 -21.28 2.87
CA TRP A 30 24.98 -20.35 2.06
C TRP A 30 24.34 -20.00 0.70
N PHE A 31 23.19 -20.59 0.38
CA PHE A 31 22.43 -20.30 -0.83
C PHE A 31 21.00 -19.92 -0.45
N THR A 32 20.83 -18.85 0.33
CA THR A 32 19.65 -18.01 0.11
C THR A 32 19.98 -17.16 -1.11
N PRO A 33 19.41 -17.42 -2.31
CA PRO A 33 19.56 -16.48 -3.40
C PRO A 33 19.05 -15.14 -2.86
N LYS A 34 19.93 -14.14 -2.82
CA LYS A 34 19.50 -12.77 -2.53
C LYS A 34 18.46 -12.47 -3.60
N VAL A 35 17.19 -12.47 -3.22
CA VAL A 35 16.10 -12.04 -4.09
C VAL A 35 16.46 -10.61 -4.44
N GLN A 36 16.98 -10.42 -5.64
CA GLN A 36 17.26 -9.10 -6.17
C GLN A 36 15.89 -8.47 -6.34
N VAL A 37 15.50 -7.64 -5.37
CA VAL A 37 14.24 -6.90 -5.45
C VAL A 37 14.41 -5.98 -6.64
N GLN A 38 13.82 -6.36 -7.77
CA GLN A 38 13.78 -5.53 -8.95
C GLN A 38 13.01 -4.27 -8.57
N ARG A 39 13.73 -3.15 -8.49
CA ARG A 39 13.16 -1.83 -8.19
C ARG A 39 12.71 -1.19 -9.50
N TYR A 40 11.49 -0.71 -9.52
CA TYR A 40 10.95 0.09 -10.59
C TYR A 40 11.30 1.55 -10.33
N LEU A 41 11.83 2.23 -11.35
CA LEU A 41 12.07 3.66 -11.24
C LEU A 41 10.72 4.38 -11.16
N HIS A 42 10.61 5.36 -10.27
CA HIS A 42 9.41 6.20 -10.21
C HIS A 42 9.21 6.88 -11.57
N GLN A 43 8.17 6.48 -12.29
CA GLN A 43 7.64 7.25 -13.40
C GLN A 43 6.57 8.18 -12.87
N HIS A 44 6.87 9.48 -12.95
CA HIS A 44 5.97 10.56 -12.56
C HIS A 44 4.76 10.60 -13.48
N LEU A 45 3.56 10.54 -12.88
CA LEU A 45 2.33 10.83 -13.60
C LEU A 45 2.01 12.33 -13.48
N PRO A 46 1.59 12.99 -14.57
CA PRO A 46 1.20 14.40 -14.48
C PRO A 46 0.06 14.56 -13.47
N SER A 47 -0.01 15.71 -12.80
CA SER A 47 -0.99 15.94 -11.72
C SER A 47 -2.45 15.79 -12.16
N SER A 48 -2.73 16.03 -13.44
CA SER A 48 -4.04 15.77 -14.06
C SER A 48 -4.45 14.29 -14.07
N GLU A 49 -3.50 13.38 -13.96
CA GLU A 49 -3.73 11.93 -13.91
C GLU A 49 -3.83 11.38 -12.49
N TRP A 50 -3.64 12.19 -11.45
CA TRP A 50 -3.73 11.69 -10.07
C TRP A 50 -5.16 11.32 -9.64
N GLU A 51 -6.16 11.86 -10.34
CA GLU A 51 -7.59 11.81 -9.96
C GLU A 51 -8.47 11.38 -11.15
N VAL A 52 -8.12 10.25 -11.77
CA VAL A 52 -8.60 9.81 -13.11
C VAL A 52 -10.12 9.64 -13.24
N SER A 53 -10.89 9.50 -12.15
CA SER A 53 -12.30 9.13 -12.26
C SER A 53 -13.13 9.68 -11.12
N THR A 54 -13.91 10.74 -11.40
CA THR A 54 -14.92 11.20 -10.44
C THR A 54 -16.28 11.26 -11.14
N ARG A 55 -17.22 10.45 -10.63
CA ARG A 55 -18.64 10.50 -11.03
C ARG A 55 -19.35 11.71 -10.40
N LEU A 56 -18.63 12.42 -9.53
CA LEU A 56 -19.06 13.64 -8.86
C LEU A 56 -18.02 14.74 -9.13
N THR A 57 -18.38 15.73 -9.95
CA THR A 57 -17.51 16.85 -10.35
C THR A 57 -17.76 18.14 -9.55
N SER A 58 -18.74 18.15 -8.64
CA SER A 58 -19.20 19.39 -7.99
C SER A 58 -18.46 19.71 -6.70
N VAL A 59 -17.77 20.85 -6.69
CA VAL A 59 -17.44 21.61 -5.48
C VAL A 59 -18.08 23.00 -5.63
N PRO A 60 -18.97 23.43 -4.71
CA PRO A 60 -19.49 22.74 -3.54
C PRO A 60 -20.51 21.61 -3.86
N HIS A 61 -20.72 20.67 -2.94
CA HIS A 61 -21.76 19.62 -3.00
C HIS A 61 -22.73 19.74 -1.82
N THR A 62 -24.03 19.90 -2.09
CA THR A 62 -25.07 19.93 -1.04
C THR A 62 -25.63 18.54 -0.79
N LEU A 63 -25.54 18.08 0.47
CA LEU A 63 -25.98 16.75 0.89
C LEU A 63 -27.50 16.58 0.68
N ARG A 64 -27.88 15.52 -0.03
CA ARG A 64 -29.29 15.18 -0.32
C ARG A 64 -29.81 14.11 0.63
N GLU A 65 -31.13 13.97 0.69
CA GLU A 65 -31.78 12.90 1.45
C GLU A 65 -31.26 11.52 1.02
N GLY A 66 -30.90 10.69 1.99
CA GLY A 66 -30.32 9.36 1.76
C GLY A 66 -28.88 9.34 1.23
N GLU A 67 -28.19 10.48 1.11
CA GLU A 67 -26.74 10.52 0.91
C GLU A 67 -25.98 10.32 2.21
N THR A 68 -24.83 9.66 2.13
CA THR A 68 -23.87 9.53 3.22
C THR A 68 -22.50 10.00 2.75
N LEU A 69 -21.63 10.41 3.68
CA LEU A 69 -20.24 10.75 3.35
C LEU A 69 -19.50 9.59 2.68
N ALA A 70 -19.78 8.34 3.08
CA ALA A 70 -19.26 7.14 2.46
C ALA A 70 -19.67 7.02 0.98
N ARG A 71 -20.93 7.31 0.65
CA ARG A 71 -21.41 7.30 -0.75
C ARG A 71 -20.75 8.42 -1.56
N ILE A 72 -20.64 9.62 -1.00
CA ILE A 72 -19.96 10.76 -1.65
C ILE A 72 -18.48 10.43 -1.89
N ALA A 73 -17.79 9.89 -0.89
CA ALA A 73 -16.41 9.45 -0.97
C ALA A 73 -16.21 8.40 -2.06
N LYS A 74 -17.11 7.40 -2.16
CA LYS A 74 -17.05 6.40 -3.24
C LYS A 74 -17.25 7.02 -4.62
N LEU A 75 -18.18 7.96 -4.77
CA LEU A 75 -18.46 8.61 -6.05
C LEU A 75 -17.34 9.57 -6.48
N ARG A 76 -16.68 10.21 -5.50
CA ARG A 76 -15.65 11.22 -5.73
C ARG A 76 -14.25 10.63 -5.80
N TYR A 77 -13.88 9.75 -4.87
CA TYR A 77 -12.51 9.24 -4.73
C TYR A 77 -12.40 7.73 -5.02
N GLY A 78 -13.47 7.11 -5.51
CA GLY A 78 -13.50 5.70 -5.89
C GLY A 78 -13.79 4.72 -4.75
N HIS A 79 -13.63 5.13 -3.49
CA HIS A 79 -13.83 4.24 -2.34
C HIS A 79 -14.49 4.92 -1.13
N GLN A 80 -15.25 4.14 -0.35
CA GLN A 80 -16.03 4.67 0.79
C GLN A 80 -15.16 5.14 1.96
N ASN A 81 -13.99 4.51 2.17
CA ASN A 81 -13.09 4.84 3.29
C ASN A 81 -12.37 6.19 3.15
N TYR A 82 -12.65 6.95 2.09
CA TYR A 82 -12.28 8.37 2.01
C TYR A 82 -13.30 9.28 2.71
N SER A 83 -14.35 8.75 3.36
CA SER A 83 -15.32 9.54 4.12
C SER A 83 -14.67 10.35 5.24
N ASP A 84 -13.63 9.81 5.88
CA ASP A 84 -12.91 10.52 6.94
C ASP A 84 -12.07 11.69 6.40
N VAL A 85 -11.57 11.58 5.16
CA VAL A 85 -10.90 12.70 4.47
C VAL A 85 -11.90 13.85 4.27
N ILE A 86 -13.12 13.54 3.79
CA ILE A 86 -14.20 14.54 3.64
C ILE A 86 -14.56 15.13 5.00
N LYS A 87 -14.74 14.28 6.01
CA LYS A 87 -15.10 14.69 7.37
C LYS A 87 -14.09 15.70 7.92
N LEU A 88 -12.81 15.34 7.92
CA LEU A 88 -11.75 16.17 8.48
C LEU A 88 -11.67 17.51 7.77
N TYR A 89 -11.71 17.51 6.44
CA TYR A 89 -11.61 18.71 5.62
C TYR A 89 -12.79 19.66 5.78
N ASN A 90 -14.00 19.12 6.00
CA ASN A 90 -15.21 19.93 6.22
C ASN A 90 -15.46 20.25 7.69
N HIS A 91 -14.53 19.90 8.59
CA HIS A 91 -14.66 20.08 10.04
C HIS A 91 -15.96 19.49 10.61
N VAL A 92 -16.39 18.35 10.06
CA VAL A 92 -17.56 17.62 10.53
C VAL A 92 -17.14 16.77 11.73
N GLU A 93 -17.80 16.93 12.87
CA GLU A 93 -17.48 16.17 14.09
C GLU A 93 -17.94 14.71 13.97
N ASN A 94 -19.21 14.52 13.59
CA ASN A 94 -19.86 13.21 13.48
C ASN A 94 -20.41 12.97 12.07
N VAL A 95 -19.93 11.90 11.43
CA VAL A 95 -20.33 11.50 10.07
C VAL A 95 -21.76 10.97 9.99
N GLU A 96 -22.31 10.46 11.09
CA GLU A 96 -23.65 9.87 11.14
C GLU A 96 -24.75 10.91 11.26
N THR A 97 -24.39 12.14 11.64
CA THR A 97 -25.37 13.20 11.95
C THR A 97 -25.24 14.41 11.04
N VAL A 98 -24.61 14.29 9.85
CA VAL A 98 -24.52 15.40 8.91
C VAL A 98 -25.91 15.73 8.37
N PRO A 99 -26.48 16.92 8.65
CA PRO A 99 -27.84 17.24 8.22
C PRO A 99 -27.97 17.31 6.70
N VAL A 100 -29.11 16.86 6.17
CA VAL A 100 -29.50 17.11 4.78
C VAL A 100 -29.49 18.63 4.54
N GLY A 101 -29.02 19.06 3.37
CA GLY A 101 -28.82 20.47 3.03
C GLY A 101 -27.46 21.03 3.43
N THR A 102 -26.64 20.28 4.18
CA THR A 102 -25.26 20.70 4.47
C THR A 102 -24.46 20.82 3.18
N THR A 103 -23.78 21.95 2.99
CA THR A 103 -22.91 22.18 1.85
C THR A 103 -21.48 21.76 2.19
N LEU A 104 -20.98 20.75 1.49
CA LEU A 104 -19.65 20.17 1.68
C LEU A 104 -18.71 20.60 0.55
N ARG A 105 -17.45 20.84 0.89
CA ARG A 105 -16.34 20.95 -0.07
C ARG A 105 -15.73 19.55 -0.29
N VAL A 106 -15.69 19.11 -1.54
CA VAL A 106 -15.13 17.81 -1.94
C VAL A 106 -14.13 17.94 -3.12
N PRO A 107 -13.07 18.76 -2.97
CA PRO A 107 -12.09 19.00 -4.04
C PRO A 107 -11.19 17.78 -4.29
N ASP A 108 -10.16 17.92 -5.11
CA ASP A 108 -9.21 16.82 -5.34
C ASP A 108 -8.43 16.51 -4.05
N ILE A 109 -7.95 15.28 -3.87
CA ILE A 109 -7.19 14.92 -2.66
C ILE A 109 -5.91 15.76 -2.58
N SER A 110 -5.26 16.02 -3.72
CA SER A 110 -4.11 16.92 -3.81
C SER A 110 -4.40 18.33 -3.27
N THR A 111 -5.58 18.88 -3.56
CA THR A 111 -6.04 20.16 -3.01
C THR A 111 -6.23 20.08 -1.51
N ILE A 112 -6.90 19.04 -1.01
CA ILE A 112 -7.09 18.82 0.44
C ILE A 112 -5.74 18.78 1.14
N LEU A 113 -4.82 17.91 0.72
CA LEU A 113 -3.51 17.76 1.36
C LEU A 113 -2.70 19.06 1.34
N THR A 114 -2.82 19.84 0.27
CA THR A 114 -2.15 21.14 0.16
C THR A 114 -2.74 22.16 1.15
N GLU A 115 -4.07 22.31 1.18
CA GLU A 115 -4.76 23.25 2.08
C GLU A 115 -4.56 22.86 3.56
N GLU A 116 -4.50 21.56 3.87
CA GLU A 116 -4.22 21.03 5.21
C GLU A 116 -2.72 21.14 5.60
N GLY A 117 -1.87 21.63 4.71
CA GLY A 117 -0.47 21.93 4.99
C GLY A 117 0.49 20.75 4.85
N PHE A 118 0.04 19.57 4.42
CA PHE A 118 0.89 18.39 4.25
C PHE A 118 2.08 18.67 3.31
N THR A 119 1.83 19.39 2.22
CA THR A 119 2.85 19.74 1.21
C THR A 119 3.91 20.71 1.70
N LYS A 120 3.68 21.41 2.82
CA LYS A 120 4.71 22.30 3.41
C LYS A 120 5.94 21.53 3.85
N VAL A 121 5.79 20.23 4.13
CA VAL A 121 6.86 19.40 4.67
C VAL A 121 7.10 18.13 3.84
N ALA A 122 6.06 17.58 3.24
CA ALA A 122 6.12 16.28 2.55
C ALA A 122 5.57 16.32 1.11
N ALA A 123 5.85 17.40 0.34
CA ALA A 123 5.39 17.52 -1.04
C ALA A 123 5.85 16.38 -1.97
N PRO A 124 7.13 15.96 -1.98
CA PRO A 124 7.57 14.84 -2.81
C PRO A 124 6.86 13.53 -2.46
N GLU A 125 6.61 13.29 -1.18
CA GLU A 125 5.93 12.07 -0.73
C GLU A 125 4.45 12.10 -1.07
N MET A 126 3.80 13.27 -1.01
CA MET A 126 2.43 13.43 -1.50
C MET A 126 2.32 13.01 -2.97
N GLU A 127 3.22 13.51 -3.80
CA GLU A 127 3.25 13.18 -5.23
C GLU A 127 3.42 11.68 -5.47
N MET A 128 4.35 11.02 -4.78
CA MET A 128 4.53 9.57 -4.88
C MET A 128 3.28 8.80 -4.44
N ILE A 129 2.64 9.23 -3.34
CA ILE A 129 1.41 8.59 -2.84
C ILE A 129 0.27 8.73 -3.85
N LEU A 130 0.10 9.91 -4.45
CA LEU A 130 -0.95 10.16 -5.44
C LEU A 130 -0.68 9.45 -6.78
N CYS A 131 0.57 9.42 -7.23
CA CYS A 131 0.99 8.62 -8.39
C CYS A 131 0.71 7.12 -8.16
N SER A 132 1.10 6.62 -6.99
CA SER A 132 0.87 5.23 -6.59
C SER A 132 -0.62 4.88 -6.63
N ARG A 133 -1.47 5.72 -6.01
CA ARG A 133 -2.92 5.53 -6.03
C ARG A 133 -3.47 5.53 -7.45
N ALA A 134 -3.05 6.48 -8.29
CA ALA A 134 -3.52 6.56 -9.66
C ALA A 134 -3.16 5.32 -10.50
N LYS A 135 -1.95 4.77 -10.33
CA LYS A 135 -1.52 3.51 -10.95
C LYS A 135 -2.40 2.34 -10.48
N TYR A 136 -2.67 2.26 -9.19
CA TYR A 136 -3.57 1.25 -8.64
C TYR A 136 -5.01 1.37 -9.19
N ASP A 137 -5.55 2.59 -9.25
CA ASP A 137 -6.90 2.84 -9.76
C ASP A 137 -7.04 2.49 -11.26
N LYS A 138 -5.96 2.56 -12.05
CA LYS A 138 -5.95 2.11 -13.47
C LYS A 138 -6.21 0.60 -13.61
N VAL A 139 -5.90 -0.21 -12.59
CA VAL A 139 -6.00 -1.68 -12.65
C VAL A 139 -7.09 -2.28 -11.77
N VAL A 140 -7.64 -1.53 -10.80
CA VAL A 140 -8.63 -2.05 -9.85
C VAL A 140 -9.84 -2.73 -10.52
N GLY A 141 -10.38 -2.13 -11.59
CA GLY A 141 -11.50 -2.72 -12.34
C GLY A 141 -11.13 -4.02 -13.06
N GLN A 142 -9.89 -4.13 -13.54
CA GLN A 142 -9.38 -5.34 -14.19
C GLN A 142 -9.16 -6.46 -13.16
N LEU A 143 -8.69 -6.13 -11.96
CA LEU A 143 -8.54 -7.09 -10.86
C LEU A 143 -9.90 -7.68 -10.44
N TRP A 144 -10.93 -6.84 -10.31
CA TRP A 144 -12.29 -7.31 -10.02
C TRP A 144 -12.85 -8.21 -11.12
N ALA A 145 -12.62 -7.86 -12.39
CA ALA A 145 -13.03 -8.69 -13.52
C ALA A 145 -12.35 -10.07 -13.47
N LEU A 146 -11.02 -10.10 -13.34
CA LEU A 146 -10.24 -11.33 -13.22
C LEU A 146 -10.72 -12.20 -12.04
N ARG A 147 -10.98 -11.58 -10.89
CA ARG A 147 -11.51 -12.30 -9.73
C ARG A 147 -12.87 -12.92 -10.02
N SER A 148 -13.77 -12.17 -10.66
CA SER A 148 -15.14 -12.64 -10.97
C SER A 148 -15.18 -13.79 -11.98
N GLU A 149 -14.17 -13.89 -12.84
CA GLU A 149 -14.00 -14.96 -13.84
C GLU A 149 -13.31 -16.20 -13.25
N THR A 150 -12.64 -16.08 -12.11
CA THR A 150 -11.89 -17.15 -11.46
C THR A 150 -12.79 -17.97 -10.51
N PRO A 151 -12.74 -19.33 -10.54
CA PRO A 151 -13.50 -20.16 -9.61
C PRO A 151 -13.28 -19.79 -8.13
N MET A 152 -14.31 -19.96 -7.29
CA MET A 152 -14.33 -19.38 -5.94
C MET A 152 -13.14 -19.82 -5.05
N HIS A 153 -12.59 -21.01 -5.27
CA HIS A 153 -11.54 -21.62 -4.43
C HIS A 153 -10.13 -21.54 -5.01
N GLU A 154 -9.97 -20.89 -6.16
CA GLU A 154 -8.66 -20.69 -6.77
C GLU A 154 -8.07 -19.38 -6.24
N ARG A 155 -7.05 -19.52 -5.39
CA ARG A 155 -6.39 -18.39 -4.70
C ARG A 155 -5.33 -17.68 -5.52
N VAL A 156 -4.95 -18.27 -6.66
CA VAL A 156 -3.92 -17.74 -7.55
C VAL A 156 -4.56 -17.40 -8.87
N VAL A 157 -4.81 -16.11 -9.07
CA VAL A 157 -5.37 -15.56 -10.30
C VAL A 157 -4.22 -15.25 -11.26
N ALA A 158 -4.33 -15.67 -12.51
CA ALA A 158 -3.33 -15.34 -13.52
C ALA A 158 -3.38 -13.82 -13.85
N ILE A 159 -2.37 -13.08 -13.39
CA ILE A 159 -2.26 -11.63 -13.63
C ILE A 159 -1.48 -11.35 -14.91
N SER A 160 -2.01 -10.48 -15.77
CA SER A 160 -1.29 -10.07 -16.98
C SER A 160 0.01 -9.33 -16.62
N PRO A 161 1.07 -9.42 -17.46
CA PRO A 161 2.32 -8.70 -17.20
C PRO A 161 2.13 -7.20 -17.00
N LYS A 162 1.17 -6.59 -17.71
CA LYS A 162 0.83 -5.17 -17.58
C LYS A 162 0.24 -4.82 -16.22
N ILE A 163 -0.77 -5.59 -15.74
CA ILE A 163 -1.37 -5.35 -14.41
C ILE A 163 -0.30 -5.55 -13.32
N LYS A 164 0.51 -6.59 -13.45
CA LYS A 164 1.62 -6.86 -12.52
C LYS A 164 2.60 -5.69 -12.46
N GLN A 165 2.98 -5.12 -13.60
CA GLN A 165 3.88 -3.97 -13.66
C GLN A 165 3.28 -2.75 -12.94
N GLU A 166 2.03 -2.37 -13.25
CA GLU A 166 1.36 -1.22 -12.62
C GLU A 166 1.28 -1.37 -11.09
N LEU A 167 0.97 -2.56 -10.58
CA LEU A 167 0.93 -2.84 -9.14
C LEU A 167 2.30 -2.72 -8.48
N LEU A 168 3.36 -3.23 -9.14
CA LEU A 168 4.72 -3.17 -8.59
C LEU A 168 5.29 -1.75 -8.63
N GLU A 169 5.02 -0.99 -9.69
CA GLU A 169 5.36 0.44 -9.76
C GLU A 169 4.63 1.25 -8.69
N ALA A 170 3.32 1.02 -8.50
CA ALA A 170 2.56 1.65 -7.44
C ALA A 170 3.12 1.31 -6.04
N ALA A 171 3.52 0.05 -5.82
CA ALA A 171 4.12 -0.38 -4.57
C ALA A 171 5.51 0.26 -4.32
N ASP A 172 6.34 0.41 -5.34
CA ASP A 172 7.65 1.05 -5.21
C ASP A 172 7.54 2.57 -4.99
N ASP A 173 6.52 3.22 -5.54
CA ASP A 173 6.19 4.62 -5.21
C ASP A 173 5.88 4.78 -3.71
N LEU A 174 5.07 3.88 -3.13
CA LEU A 174 4.80 3.90 -1.68
C LEU A 174 6.02 3.56 -0.85
N TRP A 175 6.86 2.63 -1.32
CA TRP A 175 8.11 2.33 -0.64
C TRP A 175 8.99 3.57 -0.55
N GLN A 176 9.20 4.29 -1.65
CA GLN A 176 9.99 5.53 -1.66
C GLN A 176 9.39 6.60 -0.76
N ALA A 177 8.07 6.80 -0.82
CA ALA A 177 7.36 7.75 0.03
C ALA A 177 7.53 7.41 1.51
N THR A 178 7.36 6.14 1.89
CA THR A 178 7.46 5.70 3.30
C THR A 178 8.87 5.77 3.84
N GLU A 179 9.89 5.39 3.06
CA GLU A 179 11.29 5.55 3.46
C GLU A 179 11.65 7.03 3.68
N SER A 180 11.18 7.92 2.81
CA SER A 180 11.40 9.36 2.97
C SER A 180 10.63 9.95 4.16
N LEU A 181 9.39 9.51 4.41
CA LEU A 181 8.59 9.93 5.57
C LEU A 181 9.16 9.46 6.92
N LYS A 182 9.93 8.37 6.94
CA LYS A 182 10.61 7.89 8.16
C LYS A 182 11.76 8.82 8.58
N ILE A 183 12.31 9.59 7.64
CA ILE A 183 13.34 10.58 7.92
C ILE A 183 12.68 11.79 8.58
N SER A 184 13.24 12.26 9.70
CA SER A 184 12.74 13.46 10.38
C SER A 184 12.82 14.67 9.44
N LYS A 185 11.75 15.47 9.39
CA LYS A 185 11.64 16.61 8.50
C LYS A 185 11.65 17.92 9.30
N PRO A 186 12.27 19.00 8.77
CA PRO A 186 12.23 20.31 9.43
C PRO A 186 10.80 20.76 9.72
N GLY A 187 10.58 21.33 10.91
CA GLY A 187 9.25 21.78 11.35
C GLY A 187 8.29 20.65 11.75
N THR A 188 8.79 19.43 11.97
CA THR A 188 7.98 18.31 12.49
C THR A 188 8.61 17.74 13.74
N THR A 189 7.77 17.34 14.69
CA THR A 189 8.24 16.73 15.96
C THR A 189 8.53 15.24 15.83
N ARG A 190 7.85 14.54 14.90
CA ARG A 190 7.99 13.10 14.67
C ARG A 190 7.45 12.69 13.30
N PRO A 191 7.93 11.56 12.73
CA PRO A 191 7.35 10.94 11.55
C PRO A 191 5.85 10.59 11.73
N PRO A 192 5.06 10.59 10.64
CA PRO A 192 3.65 10.21 10.65
C PRO A 192 3.47 8.67 10.73
N ALA A 193 3.86 8.05 11.84
CA ALA A 193 3.94 6.59 11.98
C ALA A 193 2.65 5.84 11.61
N LYS A 194 1.47 6.37 11.96
CA LYS A 194 0.18 5.76 11.59
C LYS A 194 -0.06 5.78 10.08
N MET A 195 0.22 6.90 9.42
CA MET A 195 0.14 7.01 7.96
C MET A 195 1.12 6.04 7.29
N ILE A 196 2.37 6.01 7.74
CA ILE A 196 3.41 5.10 7.23
C ILE A 196 2.93 3.65 7.28
N GLY A 197 2.41 3.19 8.42
CA GLY A 197 1.92 1.82 8.56
C GLY A 197 0.76 1.48 7.62
N GLN A 198 -0.14 2.44 7.32
CA GLN A 198 -1.19 2.22 6.33
C GLN A 198 -0.63 2.13 4.90
N LEU A 199 0.31 3.01 4.54
CA LEU A 199 0.97 2.98 3.22
C LEU A 199 1.78 1.69 3.02
N GLU A 200 2.50 1.22 4.05
CA GLU A 200 3.21 -0.06 4.00
C GLU A 200 2.25 -1.24 3.82
N SER A 201 1.08 -1.21 4.48
CA SER A 201 0.04 -2.22 4.28
C SER A 201 -0.52 -2.18 2.85
N ALA A 202 -0.75 -1.00 2.26
CA ALA A 202 -1.18 -0.86 0.87
C ALA A 202 -0.12 -1.40 -0.10
N MET A 203 1.15 -1.03 0.11
CA MET A 203 2.30 -1.53 -0.65
C MET A 203 2.36 -3.05 -0.65
N ASN A 204 2.24 -3.68 0.53
CA ASN A 204 2.28 -5.13 0.65
C ASN A 204 1.08 -5.80 -0.02
N GLY A 205 -0.12 -5.22 0.10
CA GLY A 205 -1.30 -5.69 -0.62
C GLY A 205 -1.11 -5.67 -2.13
N MET A 206 -0.57 -4.58 -2.69
CA MET A 206 -0.26 -4.49 -4.13
C MET A 206 0.76 -5.53 -4.59
N LYS A 207 1.79 -5.83 -3.78
CA LYS A 207 2.76 -6.88 -4.08
C LYS A 207 2.12 -8.27 -4.10
N GLN A 208 1.23 -8.57 -3.15
CA GLN A 208 0.48 -9.83 -3.12
C GLN A 208 -0.45 -9.96 -4.33
N LEU A 209 -1.17 -8.89 -4.67
CA LEU A 209 -2.02 -8.85 -5.87
C LEU A 209 -1.20 -9.06 -7.15
N ALA A 210 0.03 -8.52 -7.22
CA ALA A 210 0.94 -8.68 -8.35
C ALA A 210 1.47 -10.12 -8.51
N GLU A 211 1.42 -10.92 -7.45
CA GLU A 211 1.71 -12.36 -7.45
C GLU A 211 0.48 -13.20 -7.81
N GLY A 212 -0.69 -12.58 -8.00
CA GLY A 212 -1.96 -13.24 -8.25
C GLY A 212 -2.65 -13.73 -6.98
N SER A 213 -2.14 -13.39 -5.80
CA SER A 213 -2.80 -13.72 -4.53
C SER A 213 -4.00 -12.79 -4.34
N ILE A 214 -5.19 -13.30 -4.68
CA ILE A 214 -6.47 -12.64 -4.46
C ILE A 214 -7.35 -13.60 -3.67
N ASP A 215 -7.80 -13.19 -2.50
CA ASP A 215 -8.73 -13.98 -1.69
C ASP A 215 -10.07 -14.26 -2.39
N ASP A 216 -10.80 -15.22 -1.83
CA ASP A 216 -12.04 -15.71 -2.42
C ASP A 216 -13.08 -14.59 -2.61
N ASN A 217 -13.07 -13.53 -1.80
CA ASN A 217 -14.04 -12.44 -1.89
C ASN A 217 -13.50 -11.16 -2.56
N GLY A 218 -12.23 -11.14 -2.99
CA GLY A 218 -11.57 -9.93 -3.47
C GLY A 218 -11.39 -8.85 -2.39
N TYR A 219 -11.50 -9.22 -1.12
CA TYR A 219 -11.22 -8.34 0.02
C TYR A 219 -9.82 -7.73 -0.08
N ASP A 220 -8.83 -8.47 -0.59
CA ASP A 220 -7.47 -7.95 -0.76
C ASP A 220 -7.40 -6.74 -1.73
N ILE A 221 -8.30 -6.70 -2.72
CA ILE A 221 -8.44 -5.57 -3.64
C ILE A 221 -9.01 -4.36 -2.88
N ASP A 222 -10.12 -4.54 -2.15
CA ASP A 222 -10.77 -3.49 -1.35
C ASP A 222 -9.81 -2.90 -0.28
N MET A 223 -9.03 -3.79 0.35
CA MET A 223 -8.10 -3.45 1.41
C MET A 223 -7.05 -2.44 0.96
N VAL A 224 -6.54 -2.50 -0.27
CA VAL A 224 -5.57 -1.51 -0.76
C VAL A 224 -6.18 -0.11 -0.78
N GLN A 225 -7.40 0.06 -1.30
CA GLN A 225 -8.09 1.36 -1.30
C GLN A 225 -8.46 1.84 0.11
N GLN A 226 -8.87 0.92 0.98
CA GLN A 226 -9.07 1.23 2.40
C GLN A 226 -7.81 1.79 3.05
N ARG A 227 -6.64 1.18 2.78
CA ARG A 227 -5.37 1.62 3.33
C ARG A 227 -4.96 3.00 2.81
N TYR A 228 -5.21 3.34 1.55
CA TYR A 228 -5.03 4.70 1.06
C TYR A 228 -5.90 5.71 1.81
N GLY A 229 -7.21 5.44 1.93
CA GLY A 229 -8.14 6.31 2.64
C GLY A 229 -7.69 6.60 4.08
N LEU A 230 -7.33 5.55 4.82
CA LEU A 230 -6.81 5.68 6.19
C LEU A 230 -5.46 6.40 6.25
N ALA A 231 -4.53 6.11 5.33
CA ALA A 231 -3.24 6.78 5.27
C ALA A 231 -3.40 8.30 5.11
N LEU A 232 -4.27 8.72 4.20
CA LEU A 232 -4.52 10.13 3.91
C LEU A 232 -5.22 10.84 5.07
N THR A 233 -6.19 10.17 5.72
CA THR A 233 -6.79 10.66 6.97
C THR A 233 -5.71 10.91 8.03
N TYR A 234 -4.79 9.97 8.24
CA TYR A 234 -3.69 10.15 9.20
C TYR A 234 -2.67 11.21 8.75
N GLY A 235 -2.47 11.39 7.45
CA GLY A 235 -1.65 12.46 6.90
C GLY A 235 -2.20 13.84 7.23
N ILE A 236 -3.52 14.04 7.09
CA ILE A 236 -4.21 15.29 7.45
C ILE A 236 -4.10 15.56 8.95
N ILE A 237 -4.38 14.55 9.79
CA ILE A 237 -4.25 14.68 11.26
C ILE A 237 -2.82 15.05 11.63
N TRP A 238 -1.83 14.35 11.06
CA TRP A 238 -0.42 14.66 11.31
C TRP A 238 -0.03 16.05 10.83
N ALA A 239 -0.53 16.53 9.69
CA ALA A 239 -0.28 17.89 9.24
C ALA A 239 -0.88 18.94 10.21
N ARG A 240 -2.03 18.67 10.81
CA ARG A 240 -2.64 19.58 11.79
C ARG A 240 -1.93 19.61 13.14
N GLU A 241 -1.50 18.44 13.62
CA GLU A 241 -0.98 18.25 14.99
C GLU A 241 0.56 18.19 15.07
N GLY A 242 1.22 17.91 13.95
CA GLY A 242 2.64 17.55 13.89
C GLY A 242 3.60 18.69 13.58
N PHE A 243 3.08 19.84 13.12
CA PHE A 243 3.85 21.08 12.90
C PHE A 243 3.86 21.92 14.19
N ASN A 244 4.69 21.54 15.16
CA ASN A 244 5.10 22.47 16.23
C ASN A 244 6.50 22.99 15.91
#